data_AF-A0A8I0TNU3-F1
#
_entry.id   AF-A0A8I0TNU3-F1
#
_cell.length_a   1.000
_cell.length_b   1.000
_cell.length_c   1.000
_cell.angle_alpha   90.00
_cell.angle_beta   90.00
_cell.angle_gamma   90.00
#
_symmetry.space_group_name_H-M   'P 1'
#
loop_
_entity.id
_entity.type
_entity.pdbx_description
1 polymer ?
#
loop_
_entity_poly.entity_id
_entity_poly.type
_entity_poly.pdbx_seq_one_letter_code
_entity_poly.pdbx_strand_id
1 'polypeptide(L)'
;MADRARGSVVVGVGASRGVPVAEVVGLIEGALREAGLPSGAVAALATVDTKADEPGVVQAAVRLGVPLVTYSARELAAVPVPHPSDVPLSAVGTPSVAEAAALVGGGELLVPKRKSAPANGRPAGVTCAVASAGAVRGASPPDTSPPDGTGAPVDPGRAGPAAGRHDDHRDGRRDRGPKGYDDGDRRRPGPHT
;
A
#
# COMPACT_ATOMS: atom_id res chain seq x y z
N MET A 1 32.52 4.33 -22.47
CA MET A 1 31.20 4.99 -22.47
C MET A 1 30.46 4.48 -21.24
N ALA A 2 30.15 5.36 -20.29
CA ALA A 2 29.68 4.99 -18.96
C ALA A 2 28.40 4.14 -19.03
N ASP A 3 28.52 2.93 -18.49
CA ASP A 3 27.43 2.06 -18.08
C ASP A 3 26.52 2.85 -17.13
N ARG A 4 25.42 3.41 -17.65
CA ARG A 4 24.36 3.99 -16.82
C ARG A 4 23.60 2.82 -16.22
N ALA A 5 24.12 2.38 -15.09
CA ALA A 5 23.61 1.31 -14.27
C ALA A 5 22.10 1.38 -14.11
N ARG A 6 21.50 0.19 -14.10
CA ARG A 6 20.18 -0.12 -13.52
C ARG A 6 19.95 0.74 -12.27
N GLY A 7 18.79 1.39 -12.17
CA GLY A 7 18.27 2.20 -11.06
C GLY A 7 19.32 2.73 -10.05
N SER A 8 19.70 4.00 -10.17
CA SER A 8 20.70 4.62 -9.30
C SER A 8 20.13 5.40 -8.11
N VAL A 9 18.80 5.52 -8.00
CA VAL A 9 18.15 6.27 -6.90
C VAL A 9 16.98 5.53 -6.26
N VAL A 10 16.78 5.74 -4.97
CA VAL A 10 15.60 5.31 -4.22
C VAL A 10 14.74 6.54 -3.95
N VAL A 11 13.42 6.40 -4.14
CA VAL A 11 12.47 7.46 -3.84
C VAL A 11 11.65 7.06 -2.63
N GLY A 12 11.86 7.75 -1.51
CA GLY A 12 11.03 7.57 -0.33
C GLY A 12 9.72 8.36 -0.46
N VAL A 13 8.60 7.75 -0.12
CA VAL A 13 7.25 8.29 -0.33
C VAL A 13 6.45 8.22 0.98
N GLY A 14 5.84 9.33 1.37
CA GLY A 14 4.83 9.40 2.42
C GLY A 14 3.51 9.88 1.82
N ALA A 15 2.41 9.21 2.15
CA ALA A 15 1.09 9.50 1.58
C ALA A 15 -0.02 9.46 2.65
N SER A 16 -0.94 10.42 2.60
CA SER A 16 -2.22 10.38 3.29
C SER A 16 -3.12 9.30 2.70
N ARG A 17 -4.12 8.85 3.46
CA ARG A 17 -5.06 7.80 3.00
C ARG A 17 -5.89 8.30 1.82
N GLY A 18 -6.05 7.47 0.79
CA GLY A 18 -6.91 7.73 -0.36
C GLY A 18 -6.37 8.76 -1.33
N VAL A 19 -5.06 9.05 -1.32
CA VAL A 19 -4.46 9.96 -2.30
C VAL A 19 -4.54 9.35 -3.71
N PRO A 20 -4.89 10.13 -4.74
CA PRO A 20 -4.84 9.68 -6.11
C PRO A 20 -3.42 9.32 -6.52
N VAL A 21 -3.26 8.19 -7.21
CA VAL A 21 -1.98 7.77 -7.79
C VAL A 21 -1.34 8.86 -8.66
N ALA A 22 -2.13 9.66 -9.37
CA ALA A 22 -1.63 10.75 -10.21
C ALA A 22 -0.89 11.83 -9.40
N GLU A 23 -1.31 12.09 -8.16
CA GLU A 23 -0.62 13.04 -7.27
C GLU A 23 0.71 12.47 -6.80
N VAL A 24 0.75 11.16 -6.49
CA VAL A 24 1.98 10.48 -6.09
C VAL A 24 2.99 10.47 -7.24
N VAL A 25 2.58 10.00 -8.41
CA VAL A 25 3.45 9.95 -9.60
C VAL A 25 3.91 11.35 -10.00
N GLY A 26 3.00 12.33 -10.06
CA GLY A 26 3.35 13.69 -10.44
C GLY A 26 4.36 14.35 -9.50
N LEU A 27 4.27 14.08 -8.19
CA LEU A 27 5.26 14.58 -7.24
C LEU A 27 6.63 13.91 -7.45
N ILE A 28 6.66 12.60 -7.66
CA ILE A 28 7.89 11.84 -7.91
C ILE A 28 8.58 12.34 -9.19
N GLU A 29 7.83 12.44 -10.30
CA GLU A 29 8.36 12.93 -11.58
C GLU A 29 8.87 14.38 -11.47
N GLY A 30 8.17 15.21 -10.71
CA GLY A 30 8.61 16.57 -10.39
C GLY A 30 9.95 16.59 -9.67
N ALA A 31 10.10 15.77 -8.63
CA ALA A 31 11.34 15.67 -7.86
C ALA A 31 12.51 15.12 -8.72
N LEU A 32 12.26 14.10 -9.55
CA LEU A 32 13.28 13.57 -10.46
C LEU A 32 13.74 14.62 -11.48
N ARG A 33 12.80 15.40 -12.03
CA ARG A 33 13.11 16.50 -12.95
C ARG A 33 13.94 17.60 -12.28
N GLU A 34 13.69 17.93 -11.01
CA GLU A 34 14.52 18.86 -10.23
C GLU A 34 15.97 18.36 -10.10
N ALA A 35 16.16 17.05 -9.96
CA ALA A 35 17.47 16.41 -9.90
C ALA A 35 18.12 16.17 -11.28
N GLY A 36 17.44 16.48 -12.38
CA GLY A 36 17.91 16.16 -13.73
C GLY A 36 17.95 14.66 -14.03
N LEU A 37 17.14 13.86 -13.33
CA LEU A 37 17.11 12.40 -13.45
C LEU A 37 15.93 11.94 -14.32
N PRO A 38 16.13 10.93 -15.19
CA PRO A 38 15.03 10.28 -15.89
C PRO A 38 14.23 9.37 -14.94
N SER A 39 12.97 9.09 -15.28
CA SER A 39 12.13 8.13 -14.53
C SER A 39 12.76 6.75 -14.39
N GLY A 40 13.49 6.29 -15.42
CA GLY A 40 14.22 5.02 -15.40
C GLY A 40 15.42 4.97 -14.45
N ALA A 41 15.78 6.08 -13.80
CA ALA A 41 16.80 6.08 -12.74
C ALA A 41 16.28 5.54 -11.41
N VAL A 42 14.96 5.43 -11.23
CA VAL A 42 14.36 4.92 -9.99
C VAL A 42 14.59 3.41 -9.89
N ALA A 43 15.25 2.99 -8.82
CA ALA A 43 15.46 1.58 -8.48
C ALA A 43 14.28 0.99 -7.70
N ALA A 44 13.72 1.78 -6.80
CA ALA A 44 12.63 1.38 -5.91
C ALA A 44 11.89 2.61 -5.37
N LEU A 45 10.61 2.40 -5.03
CA LEU A 45 9.92 3.26 -4.08
C LEU A 45 10.08 2.69 -2.67
N ALA A 46 10.24 3.53 -1.68
CA ALA A 46 10.36 3.14 -0.28
C ALA A 46 9.32 3.86 0.59
N THR A 47 8.71 3.17 1.57
CA THR A 47 7.75 3.78 2.49
C THR A 47 7.74 3.08 3.86
N VAL A 48 6.88 3.55 4.78
CA VAL A 48 6.64 2.90 6.07
C VAL A 48 5.60 1.78 5.94
N ASP A 49 5.72 0.70 6.73
CA ASP A 49 4.83 -0.47 6.65
C ASP A 49 3.33 -0.13 6.73
N THR A 50 2.95 0.89 7.50
CA THR A 50 1.54 1.34 7.59
C THR A 50 0.99 1.89 6.26
N LYS A 51 1.84 2.02 5.24
CA LYS A 51 1.53 2.47 3.88
C LYS A 51 1.79 1.40 2.81
N ALA A 52 2.12 0.17 3.22
CA ALA A 52 2.32 -0.95 2.30
C ALA A 52 1.12 -1.19 1.37
N ASP A 53 -0.10 -1.05 1.90
CA ASP A 53 -1.35 -1.28 1.17
C ASP A 53 -2.03 -0.01 0.67
N GLU A 54 -1.37 1.16 0.77
CA GLU A 54 -1.98 2.41 0.31
C GLU A 54 -2.10 2.41 -1.22
N PRO A 55 -3.34 2.42 -1.80
CA PRO A 55 -3.51 2.19 -3.23
C PRO A 55 -2.76 3.18 -4.11
N GLY A 56 -2.67 4.45 -3.68
CA GLY A 56 -1.93 5.48 -4.41
C GLY A 56 -0.43 5.19 -4.51
N VAL A 57 0.17 4.58 -3.48
CA VAL A 57 1.60 4.25 -3.43
C VAL A 57 1.88 2.98 -4.21
N VAL A 58 1.08 1.92 -3.99
CA VAL A 58 1.20 0.64 -4.72
C VAL A 58 1.04 0.86 -6.22
N GLN A 59 0.01 1.59 -6.64
CA GLN A 59 -0.21 1.87 -8.06
C GLN A 59 0.88 2.77 -8.66
N ALA A 60 1.51 3.66 -7.87
CA ALA A 60 2.64 4.44 -8.35
C ALA A 60 3.87 3.56 -8.63
N ALA A 61 4.18 2.60 -7.75
CA ALA A 61 5.25 1.62 -7.96
C ALA A 61 5.00 0.80 -9.24
N VAL A 62 3.77 0.32 -9.44
CA VAL A 62 3.36 -0.41 -10.65
C VAL A 62 3.53 0.45 -11.91
N ARG A 63 3.07 1.71 -11.89
CA ARG A 63 3.17 2.62 -13.05
C ARG A 63 4.62 2.95 -13.41
N LEU A 64 5.50 3.06 -12.41
CA LEU A 64 6.92 3.30 -12.61
C LEU A 64 7.70 2.02 -12.96
N GLY A 65 7.08 0.84 -12.80
CA GLY A 65 7.70 -0.45 -13.08
C GLY A 65 8.81 -0.81 -12.09
N VAL A 66 8.70 -0.34 -10.83
CA VAL A 66 9.73 -0.52 -9.79
C VAL A 66 9.15 -1.22 -8.55
N PRO A 67 9.95 -1.95 -7.77
CA PRO A 67 9.50 -2.52 -6.51
C PRO A 67 9.11 -1.43 -5.51
N LEU A 68 8.14 -1.77 -4.64
CA LEU A 68 7.83 -1.03 -3.42
C LEU A 68 8.49 -1.76 -2.24
N VAL A 69 9.37 -1.06 -1.53
CA VAL A 69 10.03 -1.53 -0.31
C VAL A 69 9.38 -0.84 0.89
N THR A 70 9.14 -1.59 1.95
CA THR A 70 8.58 -1.05 3.19
C THR A 70 9.53 -1.27 4.34
N TYR A 71 9.47 -0.35 5.30
CA TYR A 71 10.26 -0.39 6.52
C TYR A 71 9.38 -0.12 7.72
N SER A 72 9.72 -0.73 8.85
CA SER A 72 9.05 -0.42 10.10
C SER A 72 9.35 1.00 10.54
N ALA A 73 8.41 1.61 11.29
CA ALA A 73 8.63 2.94 11.85
C ALA A 73 9.90 2.99 12.74
N ARG A 74 10.27 1.87 13.37
CA ARG A 74 11.48 1.74 14.18
C ARG A 74 12.75 1.81 13.33
N GLU A 75 12.79 1.09 12.21
CA GLU A 75 13.93 1.15 11.28
C GLU A 75 14.12 2.56 10.74
N LEU A 76 13.03 3.18 10.30
CA LEU A 76 13.06 4.56 9.79
C LEU A 76 13.47 5.57 10.86
N ALA A 77 13.08 5.38 12.13
CA ALA A 77 13.46 6.26 13.23
C ALA A 77 14.95 6.23 13.55
N ALA A 78 15.65 5.14 13.20
CA ALA A 78 17.09 5.01 13.39
C ALA A 78 17.91 5.67 12.26
N VAL A 79 17.26 6.09 11.16
CA VAL A 79 17.95 6.73 10.04
C VAL A 79 18.21 8.21 10.37
N PRO A 80 19.48 8.66 10.37
CA PRO A 80 19.77 10.08 10.48
C PRO A 80 19.29 10.80 9.22
N VAL A 81 18.42 11.80 9.38
CA VAL A 81 17.95 12.64 8.27
C VAL A 81 18.34 14.10 8.50
N PRO A 82 18.65 14.84 7.43
CA PRO A 82 19.02 16.26 7.54
C PRO A 82 17.84 17.15 7.93
N HIS A 83 16.59 16.76 7.64
CA HIS A 83 15.39 17.55 7.96
C HIS A 83 14.36 16.71 8.74
N PRO A 84 14.54 16.55 10.06
CA PRO A 84 13.53 15.91 10.90
C PRO A 84 12.21 16.70 10.84
N SER A 85 11.06 16.03 10.96
CA SER A 85 9.75 16.69 11.03
C SER A 85 9.32 16.94 12.47
N ASP A 86 8.83 18.13 12.78
CA ASP A 86 8.36 18.58 14.11
C ASP A 86 7.04 17.94 14.60
N VAL A 87 6.62 16.79 14.07
CA VAL A 87 5.37 16.14 14.48
C VAL A 87 5.66 15.12 15.59
N PRO A 88 4.97 15.17 16.76
CA PRO A 88 5.26 14.32 17.91
C PRO A 88 5.24 12.82 17.60
N LEU A 89 6.21 12.10 18.18
CA LEU A 89 6.37 10.63 18.20
C LEU A 89 5.08 9.84 18.46
N SER A 90 4.15 10.42 19.22
CA SER A 90 2.86 9.82 19.59
C SER A 90 1.85 9.69 18.45
N ALA A 91 2.08 10.27 17.27
CA ALA A 91 1.22 10.14 16.09
C ALA A 91 1.95 9.61 14.84
N VAL A 92 2.99 8.77 15.02
CA VAL A 92 3.99 8.36 14.00
C VAL A 92 5.06 9.44 13.79
N GLY A 93 5.71 9.88 14.88
CA GLY A 93 6.89 10.73 14.78
C GLY A 93 8.11 9.91 14.40
N THR A 94 8.32 9.83 13.09
CA THR A 94 9.58 9.40 12.50
C THR A 94 10.24 10.65 11.93
N PRO A 95 11.57 10.77 11.87
CA PRO A 95 12.22 11.61 10.86
C PRO A 95 11.45 11.48 9.54
N SER A 96 11.22 12.60 8.86
CA SER A 96 10.38 12.71 7.67
C SER A 96 10.33 11.40 6.89
N VAL A 97 9.24 10.61 7.00
CA VAL A 97 9.19 9.20 6.54
C VAL A 97 9.75 9.04 5.14
N ALA A 98 9.49 10.01 4.25
CA ALA A 98 10.05 10.06 2.91
C ALA A 98 11.59 10.14 2.87
N GLU A 99 12.23 10.99 3.68
CA GLU A 99 13.70 11.10 3.71
C GLU A 99 14.33 9.87 4.35
N ALA A 100 13.78 9.41 5.47
CA ALA A 100 14.28 8.22 6.15
C ALA A 100 14.21 7.02 5.20
N ALA A 101 13.04 6.78 4.58
CA ALA A 101 12.84 5.65 3.66
C ALA A 101 13.73 5.73 2.42
N ALA A 102 14.03 6.93 1.91
CA ALA A 102 14.99 7.10 0.81
C ALA A 102 16.43 6.76 1.25
N LEU A 103 16.79 7.07 2.50
CA LEU A 103 18.16 6.99 3.01
C LEU A 103 18.51 5.68 3.74
N VAL A 104 17.54 4.81 4.07
CA VAL A 104 17.79 3.54 4.80
C VAL A 104 18.95 2.74 4.18
N GLY A 105 19.08 2.74 2.85
CA GLY A 105 20.12 2.02 2.12
C GLY A 105 21.53 2.62 2.19
N GLY A 106 21.74 3.71 2.91
CA GLY A 106 23.07 4.32 3.09
C GLY A 106 23.55 5.19 1.92
N GLY A 107 22.63 5.85 1.22
CA GLY A 107 22.91 6.79 0.14
C GLY A 107 22.97 8.26 0.58
N GLU A 108 23.02 9.16 -0.40
CA GLU A 108 23.02 10.61 -0.18
C GLU A 108 21.73 11.25 -0.69
N LEU A 109 21.21 12.23 0.06
CA LEU A 109 19.98 12.93 -0.28
C LEU A 109 20.22 13.88 -1.46
N LEU A 110 19.62 13.57 -2.61
CA LEU A 110 19.72 14.38 -3.84
C LEU A 110 18.62 15.43 -3.88
N VAL A 111 17.42 15.05 -3.46
CA VAL A 111 16.26 15.94 -3.36
C VAL A 111 15.69 15.80 -1.95
N PRO A 112 15.77 16.87 -1.13
CA PRO A 112 15.09 16.92 0.15
C PRO A 112 13.59 16.73 0.01
N LYS A 113 12.89 16.50 1.13
CA LYS A 113 11.44 16.32 1.10
C LYS A 113 10.74 17.41 0.27
N ARG A 114 9.97 16.96 -0.71
CA ARG A 114 8.95 17.74 -1.41
C ARG A 114 7.56 17.33 -0.91
N LYS A 115 6.61 18.27 -1.00
CA LYS A 115 5.19 18.03 -0.73
C LYS A 115 4.40 18.31 -2.00
N SER A 116 3.35 17.53 -2.25
CA SER A 116 2.40 17.83 -3.32
C SER A 116 1.69 19.15 -3.07
N ALA A 117 1.10 19.72 -4.13
CA ALA A 117 0.23 20.88 -3.99
C ALA A 117 -1.16 20.45 -3.47
N PRO A 118 -1.85 21.30 -2.69
CA PRO A 118 -3.28 21.13 -2.44
C PRO A 118 -4.04 21.05 -3.77
N ALA A 119 -5.10 20.23 -3.81
CA ALA A 119 -5.93 20.06 -5.00
C ALA A 119 -7.39 19.85 -4.60
N ASN A 120 -8.36 20.34 -5.35
CA ASN A 120 -9.80 20.07 -5.12
C ASN A 120 -10.27 20.29 -3.66
N GLY A 121 -9.76 21.33 -2.99
CA GLY A 121 -10.12 21.66 -1.60
C GLY A 121 -9.54 20.73 -0.52
N ARG A 122 -8.73 19.72 -0.88
CA ARG A 122 -7.98 18.89 0.09
C ARG A 122 -6.55 19.41 0.26
N PRO A 123 -5.98 19.31 1.48
CA PRO A 123 -4.58 19.65 1.71
C PRO A 123 -3.64 18.72 0.94
N ALA A 124 -2.38 19.12 0.81
CA ALA A 124 -1.32 18.30 0.25
C ALA A 124 -1.28 16.92 0.93
N GLY A 125 -1.45 15.87 0.15
CA GLY A 125 -1.56 14.50 0.65
C GLY A 125 -0.28 13.69 0.51
N VAL A 126 0.72 14.16 -0.23
CA VAL A 126 1.89 13.35 -0.59
C VAL A 126 3.18 14.11 -0.27
N THR A 127 4.18 13.36 0.17
CA THR A 127 5.55 13.80 0.31
C THR A 127 6.49 12.80 -0.34
N CYS A 128 7.58 13.27 -0.95
CA CYS A 128 8.64 12.39 -1.44
C CYS A 128 10.02 12.98 -1.22
N ALA A 129 11.04 12.14 -1.20
CA ALA A 129 12.44 12.51 -1.18
C ALA A 129 13.23 11.56 -2.10
N VAL A 130 14.35 12.01 -2.65
CA VAL A 130 15.17 11.22 -3.58
C VAL A 130 16.58 11.11 -3.02
N ALA A 131 17.07 9.89 -2.90
CA ALA A 131 18.44 9.61 -2.49
C ALA A 131 19.15 8.73 -3.54
N SER A 132 20.46 8.87 -3.66
CA SER A 132 21.26 7.89 -4.39
C SER A 132 21.10 6.51 -3.74
N ALA A 133 21.13 5.45 -4.54
CA ALA A 133 21.18 4.10 -4.01
C ALA A 133 22.55 3.91 -3.33
N GLY A 134 22.56 3.68 -2.02
CA GLY A 134 23.73 3.11 -1.35
C GLY A 134 23.98 1.68 -1.83
N ALA A 135 25.09 1.06 -1.43
CA ALA A 135 25.40 -0.33 -1.79
C ALA A 135 24.31 -1.28 -1.21
N VAL A 136 23.24 -1.50 -1.96
CA VAL A 136 22.10 -2.30 -1.55
C VAL A 136 22.50 -3.77 -1.40
N ARG A 137 22.52 -4.27 -0.16
CA ARG A 137 22.42 -5.70 0.10
C ARG A 137 20.95 -6.12 -0.12
N GLY A 138 20.69 -6.70 -1.29
CA GLY A 138 19.65 -7.71 -1.51
C GLY A 138 18.20 -7.25 -1.38
N ALA A 139 17.69 -6.47 -2.35
CA ALA A 139 16.29 -6.61 -2.73
C ALA A 139 16.19 -7.87 -3.60
N SER A 140 15.69 -8.99 -3.05
CA SER A 140 15.15 -10.04 -3.92
C SER A 140 13.96 -9.44 -4.67
N PRO A 141 13.82 -9.67 -5.98
CA PRO A 141 12.62 -9.26 -6.70
C PRO A 141 11.38 -9.90 -6.03
N PRO A 142 10.21 -9.24 -6.04
CA PRO A 142 8.98 -9.90 -5.65
C PRO A 142 8.81 -11.13 -6.52
N ASP A 143 8.60 -12.29 -5.90
CA ASP A 143 8.26 -13.52 -6.59
C ASP A 143 6.95 -13.31 -7.34
N THR A 144 7.05 -13.09 -8.65
CA THR A 144 5.91 -13.01 -9.57
C THR A 144 5.63 -14.35 -10.25
N SER A 145 6.02 -15.46 -9.63
CA SER A 145 5.58 -16.78 -10.11
C SER A 145 4.06 -16.87 -9.92
N PRO A 146 3.28 -17.23 -10.97
CA PRO A 146 1.89 -17.60 -10.79
C PRO A 146 1.80 -18.81 -9.83
N PRO A 147 0.69 -19.00 -9.09
CA PRO A 147 0.52 -20.22 -8.32
C PRO A 147 0.49 -21.42 -9.28
N ASP A 148 1.60 -22.14 -9.38
CA ASP A 148 1.65 -23.44 -10.01
C ASP A 148 0.77 -24.39 -9.20
N GLY A 149 -0.36 -24.74 -9.79
CA GLY A 149 -1.38 -25.57 -9.19
C GLY A 149 -2.32 -26.12 -10.23
N THR A 150 -1.77 -26.73 -11.28
CA THR A 150 -2.51 -27.64 -12.16
C THR A 150 -3.06 -28.78 -11.30
N GLY A 151 -4.34 -28.69 -10.95
CA GLY A 151 -5.10 -29.84 -10.47
C GLY A 151 -5.14 -30.88 -11.58
N ALA A 152 -4.46 -32.00 -11.37
CA ALA A 152 -4.54 -33.16 -12.24
C ALA A 152 -5.99 -33.67 -12.32
N PRO A 153 -6.45 -34.15 -13.49
CA PRO A 153 -7.77 -34.76 -13.62
C PRO A 153 -7.82 -36.08 -12.83
N VAL A 154 -8.81 -36.20 -11.96
CA VAL A 154 -9.13 -37.46 -11.27
C VAL A 154 -9.88 -38.37 -12.25
N ASP A 155 -9.37 -39.58 -12.45
CA ASP A 155 -9.97 -40.64 -13.25
C ASP A 155 -11.02 -41.40 -12.40
N PRO A 156 -12.33 -41.39 -12.74
CA PRO A 156 -13.34 -42.13 -12.00
C PRO A 156 -13.56 -43.51 -12.63
N GLY A 157 -12.72 -44.48 -12.24
CA GLY A 157 -12.70 -45.79 -12.87
C GLY A 157 -12.45 -46.99 -11.97
N ARG A 158 -13.22 -47.21 -10.89
CA ARG A 158 -13.52 -48.59 -10.44
C ARG A 158 -14.70 -48.70 -9.47
N ALA A 159 -15.70 -49.47 -9.89
CA ALA A 159 -16.86 -49.90 -9.13
C ALA A 159 -16.54 -51.04 -8.14
N GLY A 160 -17.28 -51.08 -7.03
CA GLY A 160 -17.41 -52.19 -6.08
C GLY A 160 -18.62 -51.98 -5.16
N PRO A 161 -19.28 -53.04 -4.65
CA PRO A 161 -20.73 -53.18 -4.82
C PRO A 161 -21.61 -52.84 -3.60
N ALA A 162 -22.92 -52.85 -3.89
CA ALA A 162 -24.07 -52.43 -3.11
C ALA A 162 -24.42 -53.30 -1.88
N ALA A 163 -24.97 -52.64 -0.85
CA ALA A 163 -25.96 -53.12 0.12
C ALA A 163 -26.40 -51.88 0.93
N GLY A 164 -27.64 -51.63 1.31
CA GLY A 164 -28.91 -52.32 1.20
C GLY A 164 -30.00 -51.32 1.61
N ARG A 165 -31.22 -51.61 1.19
CA ARG A 165 -32.44 -50.83 1.40
C ARG A 165 -32.75 -50.70 2.90
N HIS A 166 -33.50 -49.66 3.28
CA HIS A 166 -34.78 -49.85 3.99
C HIS A 166 -35.51 -48.51 4.10
N ASP A 167 -36.77 -48.59 3.71
CA ASP A 167 -37.80 -47.57 3.74
C ASP A 167 -38.09 -47.06 5.16
N ASP A 168 -38.60 -45.83 5.22
CA ASP A 168 -39.96 -45.51 5.67
C ASP A 168 -40.13 -44.30 6.60
N HIS A 169 -41.16 -43.53 6.25
CA HIS A 169 -42.13 -42.87 7.13
C HIS A 169 -41.85 -41.49 7.78
N ARG A 170 -42.56 -40.51 7.19
CA ARG A 170 -43.58 -39.61 7.78
C ARG A 170 -43.22 -38.46 8.72
N ASP A 171 -43.75 -37.31 8.29
CA ASP A 171 -44.56 -36.31 8.99
C ASP A 171 -44.06 -35.63 10.27
N GLY A 172 -44.06 -34.29 10.20
CA GLY A 172 -43.97 -33.45 11.40
C GLY A 172 -44.00 -31.95 11.13
N ARG A 173 -45.12 -31.44 10.60
CA ARG A 173 -45.47 -30.01 10.71
C ARG A 173 -45.35 -29.55 12.16
N ARG A 174 -44.70 -28.41 12.45
CA ARG A 174 -45.15 -27.46 13.48
C ARG A 174 -44.79 -26.02 13.12
N ASP A 175 -45.84 -25.22 13.03
CA ASP A 175 -45.88 -23.77 13.00
C ASP A 175 -45.26 -23.12 14.25
N ARG A 176 -44.68 -21.94 14.05
CA ARG A 176 -44.60 -20.76 14.95
C ARG A 176 -43.78 -19.70 14.19
N GLY A 177 -44.35 -18.70 13.53
CA GLY A 177 -45.13 -17.59 14.10
C GLY A 177 -44.23 -16.34 14.20
N PRO A 178 -44.56 -15.20 13.57
CA PRO A 178 -43.67 -14.03 13.51
C PRO A 178 -43.77 -13.19 14.79
N LYS A 179 -42.65 -12.68 15.31
CA LYS A 179 -42.65 -11.68 16.37
C LYS A 179 -42.41 -10.31 15.78
N GLY A 180 -43.47 -9.51 15.75
CA GLY A 180 -43.37 -8.07 15.56
C GLY A 180 -42.79 -7.38 16.79
N TYR A 181 -42.19 -6.23 16.56
CA TYR A 181 -42.13 -5.13 17.50
C TYR A 181 -42.53 -3.88 16.72
N ASP A 182 -43.74 -3.42 17.02
CA ASP A 182 -44.27 -2.12 16.67
C ASP A 182 -44.26 -1.25 17.95
N ASP A 183 -44.52 0.03 17.75
CA ASP A 183 -44.64 1.12 18.72
C ASP A 183 -43.31 1.66 19.28
N GLY A 184 -42.92 2.90 19.03
CA GLY A 184 -43.68 4.04 18.55
C GLY A 184 -43.21 5.25 19.34
N ASP A 185 -43.38 6.41 18.71
CA ASP A 185 -43.89 7.61 19.36
C ASP A 185 -42.91 8.76 19.73
N ARG A 186 -43.23 9.90 19.09
CA ARG A 186 -43.25 11.26 19.64
C ARG A 186 -41.91 12.01 19.84
N ARG A 187 -41.58 12.89 18.88
CA ARG A 187 -41.91 14.34 18.92
C ARG A 187 -41.12 15.18 17.90
N ARG A 188 -41.83 15.88 17.01
CA ARG A 188 -41.45 17.20 16.47
C ARG A 188 -42.08 18.27 17.39
N PRO A 189 -41.46 19.46 17.54
CA PRO A 189 -41.84 20.62 16.72
C PRO A 189 -40.59 21.44 16.27
N GLY A 190 -40.48 21.91 15.02
CA GLY A 190 -40.95 23.23 14.57
C GLY A 190 -39.75 24.19 14.41
N PRO A 191 -39.61 24.97 13.32
CA PRO A 191 -38.43 25.82 13.09
C PRO A 191 -38.57 27.18 13.79
N HIS A 192 -37.46 27.72 14.28
CA HIS A 192 -37.34 29.12 14.68
C HIS A 192 -36.07 29.74 14.08
N THR A 193 -36.27 30.97 13.57
CA THR A 193 -35.35 31.98 13.00
C THR A 193 -34.73 31.69 11.65
#